data_AF-A0A3R8UBV9-F1
#
_entry.id   AF-A0A3R8UBV9-F1
#
_cell.length_a   1.000
_cell.length_b   1.000
_cell.length_c   1.000
_cell.angle_alpha   90.00
_cell.angle_beta   90.00
_cell.angle_gamma   90.00
#
_symmetry.space_group_name_H-M   'P 1'
#
loop_
_entity.id
_entity.type
_entity.pdbx_description
1 polymer ?
#
loop_
_entity_poly.entity_id
_entity_poly.type
_entity_poly.pdbx_seq_one_letter_code
_entity_poly.pdbx_strand_id
1 'polypeptide(L)' 'MSVSEQLISWNQRWSLKNGSVCCKGCHAEQLESGRSCKFAHNAECTSRLAADEFPWIDLDMIAASCPSGEMAPNQ' A
#
# COMPACT_ATOMS: atom_id res chain seq x y z
N MET A 1 4.68 13.81 8.87
CA MET A 1 3.33 13.28 8.61
C MET A 1 3.06 12.15 9.59
N SER A 2 1.88 12.12 10.19
CA SER A 2 1.40 11.01 11.03
C SER A 2 1.17 9.75 10.18
N VAL A 3 1.09 8.60 10.85
CA VAL A 3 0.73 7.32 10.21
C VAL A 3 -0.63 7.41 9.51
N SER A 4 -1.60 8.06 10.16
CA SER A 4 -2.95 8.26 9.63
C SER A 4 -2.93 9.06 8.33
N GLU A 5 -2.15 10.14 8.26
CA GLU A 5 -2.02 10.95 7.03
C GLU A 5 -1.39 10.14 5.90
N GLN A 6 -0.35 9.35 6.20
CA GLN A 6 0.29 8.49 5.20
C GLN A 6 -0.66 7.41 4.67
N LEU A 7 -1.45 6.79 5.56
CA LEU A 7 -2.46 5.82 5.16
C LEU A 7 -3.59 6.46 4.33
N ILE A 8 -3.99 7.68 4.65
CA ILE A 8 -4.95 8.44 3.85
C ILE A 8 -4.39 8.70 2.44
N SER A 9 -3.15 9.16 2.32
CA SER A 9 -2.48 9.36 1.04
C SER A 9 -2.33 8.06 0.25
N TRP A 10 -2.00 6.95 0.92
CA TRP A 10 -1.96 5.63 0.30
C TRP A 10 -3.34 5.22 -0.23
N ASN A 11 -4.39 5.37 0.59
CA ASN A 11 -5.77 5.05 0.23
C ASN A 11 -6.34 5.97 -0.86
N GLN A 12 -5.78 7.15 -1.12
CA GLN A 12 -6.21 7.97 -2.27
C GLN A 12 -5.88 7.30 -3.61
N ARG A 13 -4.84 6.48 -3.65
CA ARG A 13 -4.30 5.88 -4.88
C ARG A 13 -4.62 4.39 -4.99
N TRP A 14 -4.62 3.72 -3.83
CA TRP A 14 -4.74 2.28 -3.69
C TRP A 14 -5.97 1.91 -2.88
N SER A 15 -6.52 0.74 -3.14
CA SER A 15 -7.60 0.15 -2.36
C SER A 15 -7.18 -1.26 -1.97
N LEU A 16 -7.30 -1.63 -0.70
CA LEU A 16 -7.08 -3.02 -0.28
C LEU A 16 -8.42 -3.75 -0.27
N LYS A 17 -8.57 -4.79 -1.10
CA LYS A 17 -9.79 -5.61 -1.17
C LYS A 17 -9.43 -7.08 -1.33
N ASN A 18 -10.00 -7.95 -0.49
CA ASN A 18 -9.82 -9.40 -0.56
C ASN A 18 -8.34 -9.85 -0.64
N GLY A 19 -7.44 -9.22 0.13
CA GLY A 19 -6.00 -9.56 0.11
C GLY A 19 -5.27 -9.12 -1.18
N SER A 20 -5.86 -8.22 -1.94
CA SER A 20 -5.28 -7.62 -3.14
C SER A 20 -5.25 -6.10 -3.02
N VAL A 21 -4.17 -5.49 -3.49
CA VAL A 21 -4.12 -4.05 -3.72
C VAL A 21 -4.65 -3.75 -5.10
N CYS A 22 -5.62 -2.85 -5.20
CA CYS A 22 -6.21 -2.39 -6.44
C CYS A 22 -5.85 -0.93 -6.68
N CYS A 23 -5.43 -0.58 -7.89
CA CYS A 23 -5.26 0.82 -8.28
C CYS A 23 -6.62 1.47 -8.50
N LYS A 24 -6.89 2.63 -7.88
CA LYS A 24 -8.17 3.35 -8.09
C LYS A 24 -8.27 4.04 -9.46
N GLY A 25 -7.13 4.26 -10.13
CA GLY A 25 -7.11 4.90 -11.45
C GLY A 25 -7.41 3.94 -12.59
N CYS A 26 -6.83 2.73 -12.57
CA CYS A 26 -6.99 1.77 -13.66
C CYS A 26 -7.65 0.44 -13.27
N HIS A 27 -8.02 0.27 -12.00
CA HIS A 27 -8.59 -0.95 -11.45
C HIS A 27 -7.73 -2.21 -11.61
N ALA A 28 -6.44 -2.06 -11.95
CA ALA A 28 -5.50 -3.17 -11.91
C ALA A 28 -5.38 -3.70 -10.48
N GLU A 29 -5.13 -4.99 -10.32
CA GLU A 29 -5.08 -5.67 -9.04
C GLU A 29 -3.74 -6.41 -8.89
N GLN A 30 -3.20 -6.39 -7.68
CA GLN A 30 -2.01 -7.13 -7.30
C GLN A 30 -2.28 -7.89 -6.00
N LEU A 31 -2.22 -9.22 -6.07
CA LEU A 31 -2.30 -10.11 -4.92
C LEU A 31 -1.11 -9.90 -3.97
N GLU A 32 -1.30 -10.19 -2.68
CA GLU A 32 -0.23 -10.15 -1.68
C GLU A 32 0.96 -11.05 -2.05
N SER A 33 0.71 -12.18 -2.70
CA SER A 33 1.78 -13.06 -3.20
C SER A 33 2.71 -12.38 -4.22
N GLY A 34 2.27 -11.28 -4.83
CA GLY A 34 3.07 -10.43 -5.70
C GLY A 34 3.74 -9.25 -5.00
N ARG A 35 3.68 -9.13 -3.67
CA ARG A 35 4.12 -7.94 -2.91
C ARG A 35 5.57 -7.49 -3.13
N SER A 36 6.45 -8.41 -3.50
CA SER A 36 7.86 -8.12 -3.80
C SER A 36 8.09 -7.58 -5.21
N CYS A 37 7.07 -7.61 -6.07
CA CYS A 37 7.13 -7.15 -7.44
C CYS A 37 6.56 -5.73 -7.57
N LYS A 38 7.06 -4.99 -8.55
CA LYS A 38 6.47 -3.70 -8.94
C LYS A 38 5.01 -3.87 -9.32
N PHE A 39 4.19 -2.90 -8.95
CA PHE A 39 2.78 -2.88 -9.32
C PHE A 39 2.64 -2.66 -10.84
N ALA A 40 1.88 -3.54 -11.49
CA ALA A 40 1.63 -3.46 -12.92
C ALA A 40 0.31 -2.72 -13.20
N HIS A 41 0.41 -1.48 -13.67
CA HIS A 41 -0.75 -0.71 -14.13
C HIS A 41 -1.19 -1.12 -15.54
N ASN A 42 -2.47 -0.94 -15.85
CA ASN A 42 -2.96 -0.92 -17.22
C ASN A 42 -2.38 0.28 -18.00
N ALA A 43 -2.23 0.13 -19.32
CA ALA A 43 -1.61 1.13 -20.18
C ALA A 43 -2.29 2.52 -20.12
N GLU A 44 -3.60 2.54 -19.86
CA GLU A 44 -4.43 3.75 -19.81
C GLU A 44 -4.52 4.35 -18.39
N CYS A 45 -3.68 3.94 -17.45
CA CYS A 45 -3.72 4.46 -16.10
C CYS A 45 -3.22 5.90 -16.01
N THR A 46 -4.13 6.84 -15.75
CA THR A 46 -3.82 8.25 -15.51
C THR A 46 -3.18 8.51 -14.15
N SER A 47 -3.31 7.58 -13.20
CA SER A 47 -2.75 7.68 -11.85
C SER A 47 -1.37 7.02 -11.70
N ARG A 48 -0.85 6.43 -12.78
CA ARG A 48 0.47 5.79 -12.82
C ARG A 48 1.57 6.85 -12.77
N LEU A 49 2.57 6.64 -11.92
CA LEU A 49 3.79 7.43 -11.91
C LEU A 49 4.83 6.87 -12.89
N ALA A 50 5.79 7.72 -13.26
CA ALA A 50 6.93 7.31 -14.06
C ALA A 50 7.89 6.37 -13.29
N ALA A 51 7.86 6.42 -11.96
CA ALA A 51 8.66 5.57 -11.08
C ALA A 51 8.01 4.19 -10.87
N ASP A 52 8.81 3.21 -10.46
CA ASP A 52 8.29 1.93 -10.00
C ASP A 52 7.53 2.10 -8.68
N GLU A 53 6.31 1.55 -8.62
CA GLU A 53 5.40 1.69 -7.47
C GLU A 53 5.27 0.34 -6.76
N PHE A 54 5.40 0.35 -5.43
CA PHE A 54 5.38 -0.85 -4.59
C PHE A 54 4.38 -0.67 -3.44
N PRO A 55 3.07 -0.71 -3.73
CA PRO A 55 2.06 -0.30 -2.77
C PRO A 55 2.01 -1.19 -1.53
N TRP A 56 2.42 -2.46 -1.64
CA TRP A 56 2.56 -3.35 -0.50
C TRP A 56 3.70 -2.93 0.43
N ILE A 57 4.88 -2.62 -0.13
CA ILE A 57 6.02 -2.14 0.64
C ILE A 57 5.68 -0.80 1.31
N ASP A 58 5.01 0.11 0.58
CA ASP A 58 4.53 1.38 1.14
C ASP A 58 3.58 1.14 2.33
N LEU A 59 2.64 0.20 2.20
CA LEU A 59 1.69 -0.12 3.26
C LEU A 59 2.39 -0.74 4.48
N ASP A 60 3.38 -1.63 4.28
CA ASP A 60 4.17 -2.22 5.36
C ASP A 60 4.96 -1.15 6.12
N MET A 61 5.56 -0.19 5.42
CA MET A 61 6.30 0.91 6.05
C MET A 61 5.37 1.81 6.89
N ILE A 62 4.17 2.10 6.38
CA ILE A 62 3.16 2.85 7.12
C ILE A 62 2.72 2.09 8.37
N ALA A 63 2.48 0.78 8.24
CA ALA A 63 2.09 -0.09 9.35
C ALA A 63 3.20 -0.21 10.40
N ALA A 64 4.45 -0.37 10.00
CA ALA A 64 5.60 -0.43 10.89
C ALA A 64 5.85 0.90 11.63
N SER A 65 5.45 2.03 11.03
CA SER A 65 5.51 3.33 11.68
C SER A 65 4.36 3.53 12.69
N CYS A 66 3.32 2.69 12.66
CA CYS A 66 2.33 2.65 13.73
C CYS A 66 2.97 1.98 14.94
N PRO A 67 3.09 2.67 16.10
CA PRO A 67 3.43 2.00 17.33
C PRO A 67 2.20 1.17 17.73
N SER A 68 2.05 -0.02 17.13
CA SER A 68 1.31 -1.08 17.75
C SER A 68 2.01 -1.33 19.07
N GLY A 69 1.37 -0.90 20.16
CA GLY A 69 1.84 -1.18 21.50
C GLY A 69 1.89 -2.69 21.71
N GLU A 70 3.01 -3.30 21.38
CA GLU A 70 3.46 -4.52 22.04
C GLU A 70 3.87 -4.11 23.45
N MET A 71 2.87 -4.20 24.32
CA MET A 71 2.93 -4.75 25.67
C MET A 71 4.36 -5.02 26.16
N ALA A 72 4.78 -4.22 27.15
CA ALA A 72 5.90 -4.58 27.99
C ALA A 72 5.75 -6.05 28.46
N PRO A 73 6.78 -6.90 28.34
CA PRO A 73 6.80 -8.15 29.07
C PRO A 73 6.76 -7.80 30.56
N ASN A 74 5.66 -8.18 31.21
CA ASN A 74 5.56 -8.16 32.66
C ASN A 74 6.41 -9.31 33.20
N GLN A 75 7.39 -8.93 34.04
CA GLN A 75 8.26 -9.73 34.92
C GLN A 75 9.53 -10.34 34.32
#